data_AF-A0A178AF99-F1
#
_entry.id   AF-A0A178AF99-F1
#
_cell.length_a   1.000
_cell.length_b   1.000
_cell.length_c   1.000
_cell.angle_alpha   90.00
_cell.angle_beta   90.00
_cell.angle_gamma   90.00
#
_symmetry.space_group_name_H-M   'P 1'
#
loop_
_entity.id
_entity.type
_entity.pdbx_description
1 polymer ?
#
loop_
_entity_poly.entity_id
_entity_poly.type
_entity_poly.pdbx_seq_one_letter_code
_entity_poly.pdbx_strand_id
1 'polypeptide(L)'
;MSVFSLPKELRLQIWSLAYFSQAPRLVALRTRPHDENHSERALCPRYSPSPAPIVANICHEARSEAYHQGRKAGHLVRLPYDRLFATDQEATEPVEEFFFRFEIDILYLPLEDAHVKHFDDSPDAGMLRHFRKAINCDTSRLRNIAVTQVMSSGFQDGSLSNTLRKFPNITRMIMMIPEGIYDQCKSERARFVRAGDRIVKMYELDMKLQSQDLSRFVHVQTDAATLFMGSLAIVPYGMWHDWTN
;
A
#
# COMPACT_ATOMS: atom_id res chain seq x y z
N MET A 1 19.01 17.16 28.68
CA MET A 1 17.96 17.12 29.71
C MET A 1 17.12 15.88 29.48
N SER A 2 16.92 15.06 30.51
CA SER A 2 16.27 13.76 30.39
C SER A 2 14.75 13.94 30.31
N VAL A 3 14.11 13.30 29.33
CA VAL A 3 12.64 13.27 29.16
C VAL A 3 11.96 12.63 30.38
N PHE A 4 12.72 11.95 31.26
CA PHE A 4 12.21 11.27 32.46
C PHE A 4 11.82 12.22 33.61
N SER A 5 12.03 13.53 33.51
CA SER A 5 11.56 14.51 34.50
C SER A 5 10.15 15.05 34.23
N LEU A 6 9.52 14.69 33.11
CA LEU A 6 8.17 15.15 32.77
C LEU A 6 7.08 14.26 33.43
N PRO A 7 5.98 14.86 33.91
CA PRO A 7 4.77 14.13 34.29
C PRO A 7 4.35 13.12 33.21
N LYS A 8 3.84 11.96 33.63
CA LYS A 8 3.50 10.85 32.72
C LYS A 8 2.49 11.29 31.65
N GLU A 9 1.51 12.09 32.04
CA GLU A 9 0.45 12.60 31.18
C GLU A 9 1.02 13.42 30.02
N LEU A 10 2.00 14.29 30.30
CA LEU A 10 2.67 15.08 29.27
C LEU A 10 3.52 14.19 28.34
N ARG A 11 4.21 13.18 28.88
CA ARG A 11 4.98 12.24 28.06
C ARG A 11 4.08 11.45 27.10
N LEU A 12 2.93 10.97 27.57
CA LEU A 12 1.96 10.29 26.72
C LEU A 12 1.38 11.21 25.64
N GLN A 13 1.09 12.48 25.97
CA GLN A 13 0.66 13.46 24.97
C GLN A 13 1.74 13.72 23.90
N ILE A 14 3.01 13.81 24.30
CA ILE A 14 4.13 13.95 23.37
C ILE A 14 4.21 12.73 22.44
N TRP A 15 4.09 11.51 22.97
CA TRP A 15 4.10 10.30 22.15
C TRP A 15 2.92 10.18 21.21
N SER A 16 1.71 10.55 21.67
CA SER A 16 0.51 10.62 20.85
C SER A 16 0.70 11.60 19.70
N LEU A 17 1.16 12.83 20.00
CA LEU A 17 1.47 13.83 18.98
C LEU A 17 2.51 13.31 17.98
N ALA A 18 3.61 12.74 18.48
CA ALA A 18 4.69 12.21 17.66
C ALA A 18 4.23 11.05 16.75
N TYR A 19 3.24 10.26 17.18
CA TYR A 19 2.65 9.19 16.36
C TYR A 19 1.82 9.76 15.21
N PHE A 20 0.96 10.76 15.48
CA PHE A 20 0.12 11.37 14.46
C PHE A 20 0.89 12.33 13.54
N SER A 21 2.00 12.92 14.00
CA SER A 21 2.81 13.85 13.22
C SER A 21 3.83 13.17 12.30
N GLN A 22 3.93 11.84 12.28
CA GLN A 22 4.88 11.18 11.38
C GLN A 22 4.49 11.37 9.93
N ALA A 23 5.51 11.56 9.08
CA ALA A 23 5.33 11.62 7.64
C ALA A 23 4.65 10.35 7.09
N PRO A 24 3.95 10.45 5.95
CA PRO A 24 3.49 9.30 5.16
C PRO A 24 4.56 8.21 5.06
N ARG A 25 4.18 6.97 5.32
CA ARG A 25 5.07 5.82 5.14
C ARG A 25 4.65 5.05 3.89
N LEU A 26 5.63 4.61 3.12
CA LEU A 26 5.42 3.56 2.14
C LEU A 26 5.27 2.25 2.91
N VAL A 27 4.12 1.60 2.87
CA VAL A 27 3.86 0.34 3.57
C VAL A 27 3.73 -0.78 2.55
N ALA A 28 4.74 -1.64 2.51
CA ALA A 28 4.75 -2.85 1.72
C ALA A 28 4.46 -4.05 2.61
N LEU A 29 3.57 -4.93 2.18
CA LEU A 29 3.41 -6.26 2.76
C LEU A 29 4.23 -7.26 1.94
N ARG A 30 5.55 -7.14 1.98
CA ARG A 30 6.42 -8.11 1.31
C ARG A 30 6.38 -9.43 2.06
N THR A 31 6.44 -10.53 1.33
CA THR A 31 6.79 -11.85 1.84
C THR A 31 8.32 -12.04 1.71
N ARG A 32 9.04 -12.47 2.78
CA ARG A 32 10.43 -12.97 2.77
C ARG A 32 10.54 -14.08 1.71
N PRO A 33 11.76 -14.47 1.29
CA PRO A 33 11.95 -15.51 0.28
C PRO A 33 11.12 -16.76 0.60
N HIS A 34 10.41 -17.25 -0.40
CA HIS A 34 9.46 -18.35 -0.32
C HIS A 34 9.99 -19.58 0.43
N ASP A 35 9.16 -20.20 1.27
CA ASP A 35 9.35 -21.63 1.59
C ASP A 35 8.77 -22.43 0.42
N GLU A 36 9.64 -23.05 -0.39
CA GLU A 36 9.28 -23.86 -1.58
C GLU A 36 8.22 -24.93 -1.32
N ASN A 37 7.96 -25.25 -0.06
CA ASN A 37 7.01 -26.29 0.34
C ASN A 37 5.59 -25.79 0.65
N HIS A 38 5.29 -24.49 0.55
CA HIS A 38 3.92 -24.01 0.81
C HIS A 38 3.04 -24.03 -0.44
N SER A 39 1.80 -24.48 -0.29
CA SER A 39 0.81 -24.54 -1.37
C SER A 39 0.19 -23.17 -1.66
N GLU A 40 -0.38 -22.96 -2.86
CA GLU A 40 -1.22 -21.80 -3.25
C GLU A 40 -2.38 -21.49 -2.29
N ARG A 41 -2.68 -22.44 -1.39
CA ARG A 41 -3.71 -22.31 -0.38
C ARG A 41 -3.20 -21.73 0.91
N ALA A 42 -1.93 -21.43 1.13
CA ALA A 42 -1.44 -20.88 2.39
C ALA A 42 -0.74 -19.56 2.11
N LEU A 43 -1.21 -18.46 2.71
CA LEU A 43 -0.44 -17.23 2.73
C LEU A 43 0.84 -17.50 3.50
N CYS A 44 2.00 -17.13 2.96
CA CYS A 44 3.26 -17.14 3.71
C CYS A 44 3.59 -15.70 4.10
N PRO A 45 2.91 -15.11 5.12
CA PRO A 45 3.07 -13.70 5.43
C PRO A 45 4.44 -13.51 6.06
N ARG A 46 5.39 -13.14 5.23
CA ARG A 46 6.78 -13.04 5.64
C ARG A 46 7.14 -11.55 5.58
N TYR A 47 6.61 -10.76 6.49
CA TYR A 47 6.78 -9.31 6.52
C TYR A 47 8.25 -8.89 6.32
N SER A 48 8.54 -8.20 5.21
CA SER A 48 9.61 -7.19 5.23
C SER A 48 8.91 -5.88 5.58
N PRO A 49 8.87 -5.51 6.88
CA PRO A 49 8.15 -4.33 7.29
C PRO A 49 8.82 -3.13 6.63
N SER A 50 8.03 -2.38 5.87
CA SER A 50 8.16 -0.94 6.01
C SER A 50 8.16 -0.61 7.49
N PRO A 51 9.12 0.18 7.98
CA PRO A 51 9.37 0.31 9.41
C PRO A 51 8.08 0.68 10.15
N ALA A 52 7.86 0.04 11.30
CA ALA A 52 6.86 0.47 12.26
C ALA A 52 7.01 2.00 12.49
N PRO A 53 5.94 2.71 12.90
CA PRO A 53 6.03 4.12 13.20
C PRO A 53 7.27 4.36 14.07
N ILE A 54 8.12 5.34 13.75
CA ILE A 54 9.42 5.54 14.42
C ILE A 54 9.28 5.51 15.95
N VAL A 55 8.25 6.19 16.46
CA VAL A 55 7.80 6.21 17.86
C VAL A 55 7.70 4.83 18.51
N ALA A 56 7.23 3.79 17.81
CA ALA A 56 7.12 2.43 18.33
C ALA A 56 8.48 1.76 18.63
N ASN A 57 9.56 2.26 18.03
CA ASN A 57 10.92 1.75 18.17
C ASN A 57 11.76 2.55 19.18
N ILE A 58 11.22 3.60 19.81
CA ILE A 58 11.99 4.46 20.73
C ILE A 58 12.14 3.82 22.12
N CYS A 59 11.03 3.50 22.78
CA CYS A 59 11.02 2.91 24.12
C CYS A 59 9.70 2.18 24.38
N HIS A 60 9.60 1.48 25.52
CA HIS A 60 8.40 0.73 25.90
C HIS A 60 7.16 1.64 26.00
N GLU A 61 7.28 2.80 26.67
CA GLU A 61 6.15 3.71 26.85
C GLU A 61 5.63 4.26 25.51
N ALA A 62 6.55 4.73 24.66
CA ALA A 62 6.22 5.23 23.32
C ALA A 62 5.52 4.15 22.48
N ARG A 63 5.97 2.90 22.59
CA ARG A 63 5.34 1.74 21.93
C ARG A 63 3.93 1.48 22.43
N SER A 64 3.73 1.44 23.75
CA SER A 64 2.40 1.24 24.35
C SER A 64 1.43 2.35 23.95
N GLU A 65 1.90 3.60 23.92
CA GLU A 65 1.07 4.75 23.53
C GLU A 65 0.75 4.73 22.03
N ALA A 66 1.74 4.48 21.17
CA ALA A 66 1.49 4.32 19.73
C ALA A 66 0.48 3.20 19.44
N TYR A 67 0.59 2.08 20.16
CA TYR A 67 -0.37 0.99 20.08
C TYR A 67 -1.78 1.42 20.50
N HIS A 68 -1.91 2.10 21.64
CA HIS A 68 -3.18 2.62 22.13
C HIS A 68 -3.84 3.56 21.12
N GLN A 69 -3.08 4.53 20.58
CA GLN A 69 -3.57 5.47 19.59
C GLN A 69 -3.91 4.79 18.26
N GLY A 70 -3.07 3.86 17.81
CA GLY A 70 -3.32 3.09 16.59
C GLY A 70 -4.60 2.26 16.70
N ARG A 71 -4.82 1.58 17.83
CA ARG A 71 -6.07 0.84 18.08
C ARG A 71 -7.27 1.76 18.10
N LYS A 72 -7.18 2.88 18.81
CA LYS A 72 -8.26 3.87 18.93
C LYS A 72 -8.66 4.46 17.58
N ALA A 73 -7.69 4.70 16.70
CA ALA A 73 -7.91 5.30 15.39
C ALA A 73 -8.23 4.27 14.28
N GLY A 74 -8.18 2.96 14.59
CA GLY A 74 -8.38 1.90 13.60
C GLY A 74 -7.21 1.76 12.62
N HIS A 75 -6.00 2.12 13.05
CA HIS A 75 -4.77 2.03 12.26
C HIS A 75 -4.04 0.69 12.44
N LEU A 76 -4.55 -0.22 13.26
CA LEU A 76 -3.99 -1.55 13.45
C LEU A 76 -4.68 -2.51 12.48
N VAL A 77 -3.92 -2.97 11.50
CA VAL A 77 -4.39 -3.90 10.48
C VAL A 77 -3.92 -5.30 10.85
N ARG A 78 -4.85 -6.25 10.88
CA ARG A 78 -4.57 -7.65 11.15
C ARG A 78 -4.90 -8.49 9.92
N LEU A 79 -3.93 -9.24 9.43
CA LEU A 79 -4.15 -10.14 8.31
C LEU A 79 -4.54 -11.52 8.85
N PRO A 80 -5.65 -12.12 8.38
CA PRO A 80 -6.00 -13.47 8.76
C PRO A 80 -4.93 -14.46 8.28
N TYR A 81 -4.71 -15.55 9.03
CA TYR A 81 -3.83 -16.68 8.66
C TYR A 81 -4.33 -17.46 7.43
N ASP A 82 -5.50 -17.11 6.91
CA ASP A 82 -6.32 -18.10 6.26
C ASP A 82 -5.95 -18.40 4.82
N ARG A 83 -6.32 -19.62 4.42
CA ARG A 83 -6.15 -20.14 3.08
C ARG A 83 -6.86 -19.21 2.10
N LEU A 84 -6.23 -18.88 0.97
CA LEU A 84 -6.77 -17.97 -0.06
C LEU A 84 -8.22 -18.30 -0.50
N PHE A 85 -8.67 -19.54 -0.24
CA PHE A 85 -9.97 -20.12 -0.60
C PHE A 85 -10.85 -20.55 0.61
N ALA A 86 -10.46 -20.26 1.85
CA ALA A 86 -11.32 -20.53 2.99
C ALA A 86 -12.58 -19.65 2.93
N THR A 87 -13.72 -20.25 3.24
CA THR A 87 -15.01 -19.55 3.36
C THR A 87 -15.02 -18.68 4.61
N ASP A 88 -15.84 -17.63 4.65
CA ASP A 88 -15.89 -16.62 5.74
C ASP A 88 -16.13 -17.20 7.15
N GLN A 89 -16.43 -18.50 7.26
CA GLN A 89 -16.72 -19.21 8.52
C GLN A 89 -15.51 -19.96 9.12
N GLU A 90 -14.36 -20.04 8.43
CA GLU A 90 -13.17 -20.77 8.90
C GLU A 90 -12.00 -19.88 9.35
N ALA A 91 -12.27 -18.59 9.63
CA ALA A 91 -11.27 -17.60 9.99
C ALA A 91 -10.44 -18.04 11.21
N THR A 92 -9.22 -18.49 10.95
CA THR A 92 -8.22 -18.84 11.96
C THR A 92 -7.57 -17.58 12.54
N GLU A 93 -6.94 -17.71 13.71
CA GLU A 93 -6.31 -16.63 14.46
C GLU A 93 -5.41 -15.72 13.58
N PRO A 94 -5.42 -14.39 13.79
CA PRO A 94 -4.60 -13.46 13.02
C PRO A 94 -3.10 -13.69 13.26
N VAL A 95 -2.30 -13.68 12.19
CA VAL A 95 -0.86 -14.01 12.26
C VAL A 95 -0.08 -12.86 12.88
N GLU A 96 -0.28 -11.65 12.36
CA GLU A 96 0.46 -10.47 12.76
C GLU A 96 -0.38 -9.20 12.59
N GLU A 97 0.01 -8.20 13.36
CA GLU A 97 -0.61 -6.88 13.41
C GLU A 97 0.41 -5.83 13.01
N PHE A 98 0.03 -4.92 12.12
CA PHE A 98 0.88 -3.82 11.69
C PHE A 98 0.12 -2.49 11.67
N PHE A 99 0.88 -1.40 11.70
CA PHE A 99 0.32 -0.05 11.65
C PHE A 99 0.15 0.41 10.21
N PHE A 100 -1.06 0.87 9.86
CA PHE A 100 -1.38 1.53 8.60
C PHE A 100 -2.37 2.68 8.83
N ARG A 101 -1.96 3.91 8.53
CA ARG A 101 -2.80 5.11 8.63
C ARG A 101 -3.44 5.37 7.28
N PHE A 102 -4.70 4.98 7.12
CA PHE A 102 -5.41 4.98 5.83
C PHE A 102 -5.43 6.34 5.10
N GLU A 103 -5.34 7.44 5.85
CA GLU A 103 -5.39 8.80 5.33
C GLU A 103 -4.08 9.21 4.65
N ILE A 104 -2.95 8.70 5.13
CA ILE A 104 -1.63 9.26 4.80
C ILE A 104 -0.59 8.22 4.41
N ASP A 105 -0.65 6.99 4.93
CA ASP A 105 0.26 5.93 4.51
C ASP A 105 -0.09 5.47 3.08
N ILE A 106 0.91 4.95 2.38
CA ILE A 106 0.83 4.57 0.96
C ILE A 106 1.01 3.06 0.89
N LEU A 107 0.01 2.33 0.39
CA LEU A 107 0.12 0.89 0.19
C LEU A 107 0.98 0.60 -1.05
N TYR A 108 2.14 -0.01 -0.86
CA TYR A 108 3.06 -0.38 -1.93
C TYR A 108 2.77 -1.77 -2.46
N LEU A 109 2.50 -1.87 -3.76
CA LEU A 109 2.25 -3.10 -4.49
C LEU A 109 3.48 -3.45 -5.36
N PRO A 110 4.47 -4.20 -4.82
CA PRO A 110 5.60 -4.70 -5.59
C PRO A 110 5.15 -5.87 -6.47
N LEU A 111 4.72 -5.56 -7.69
CA LEU A 111 4.46 -6.55 -8.75
C LEU A 111 5.76 -6.98 -9.46
N GLU A 112 6.93 -6.42 -9.10
CA GLU A 112 8.25 -6.73 -9.70
C GLU A 112 9.36 -6.60 -8.65
N ASP A 113 10.08 -7.70 -8.39
CA ASP A 113 11.30 -7.80 -7.58
C ASP A 113 11.93 -9.20 -7.83
N ALA A 114 13.18 -9.42 -7.42
CA ALA A 114 13.84 -10.74 -7.45
C ALA A 114 13.08 -11.81 -6.64
N HIS A 115 12.25 -11.38 -5.70
CA HIS A 115 11.38 -12.22 -4.86
C HIS A 115 9.94 -12.35 -5.40
N VAL A 116 9.60 -11.63 -6.47
CA VAL A 116 8.26 -11.66 -7.08
C VAL A 116 8.18 -12.80 -8.10
N LYS A 117 7.81 -13.98 -7.61
CA LYS A 117 7.60 -15.19 -8.45
C LYS A 117 6.45 -16.07 -7.95
N HIS A 118 5.62 -15.58 -7.02
CA HIS A 118 4.63 -16.39 -6.33
C HIS A 118 3.24 -15.77 -6.33
N PHE A 119 2.21 -16.59 -6.07
CA PHE A 119 0.79 -16.22 -6.13
C PHE A 119 0.45 -15.00 -5.26
N ASP A 120 1.18 -14.80 -4.17
CA ASP A 120 1.06 -13.71 -3.19
C ASP A 120 1.40 -12.31 -3.77
N ASP A 121 2.05 -12.26 -4.93
CA ASP A 121 2.42 -11.01 -5.62
C ASP A 121 1.50 -10.69 -6.81
N SER A 122 0.53 -11.57 -7.11
CA SER A 122 -0.44 -11.32 -8.17
C SER A 122 -1.49 -10.29 -7.73
N PRO A 123 -2.01 -9.45 -8.63
CA PRO A 123 -3.09 -8.52 -8.24
C PRO A 123 -4.36 -9.24 -7.73
N ASP A 124 -4.65 -10.44 -8.23
CA ASP A 124 -5.89 -11.17 -7.95
C ASP A 124 -5.83 -12.12 -6.74
N ALA A 125 -4.64 -12.64 -6.40
CA ALA A 125 -4.43 -13.54 -5.26
C ALA A 125 -3.45 -12.97 -4.22
N GLY A 126 -2.85 -11.81 -4.47
CA GLY A 126 -1.81 -11.24 -3.64
C GLY A 126 -2.25 -10.13 -2.69
N MET A 127 -1.35 -9.16 -2.47
CA MET A 127 -1.44 -8.16 -1.39
C MET A 127 -2.80 -7.46 -1.27
N LEU A 128 -3.39 -7.00 -2.36
CA LEU A 128 -4.67 -6.27 -2.31
C LEU A 128 -5.83 -7.16 -1.83
N ARG A 129 -5.84 -8.45 -2.17
CA ARG A 129 -6.87 -9.38 -1.72
C ARG A 129 -6.78 -9.64 -0.22
N HIS A 130 -5.57 -9.79 0.31
CA HIS A 130 -5.34 -9.95 1.74
C HIS A 130 -5.65 -8.68 2.51
N PHE A 131 -5.20 -7.53 2.00
CA PHE A 131 -5.48 -6.25 2.61
C PHE A 131 -6.99 -5.99 2.68
N ARG A 132 -7.76 -6.37 1.65
CA ARG A 132 -9.24 -6.29 1.68
C ARG A 132 -9.88 -7.11 2.79
N LYS A 133 -9.32 -8.29 3.09
CA LYS A 133 -9.80 -9.20 4.14
C LYS A 133 -9.25 -8.86 5.53
N ALA A 134 -8.54 -7.75 5.68
CA ALA A 134 -7.95 -7.39 6.96
C ALA A 134 -9.03 -7.14 8.02
N ILE A 135 -8.74 -7.59 9.24
CA ILE A 135 -9.66 -7.56 10.37
C ILE A 135 -9.41 -6.29 11.20
N ASN A 136 -10.46 -5.80 11.87
CA ASN A 136 -10.43 -4.62 12.76
C ASN A 136 -10.05 -3.30 12.06
N CYS A 137 -10.22 -3.22 10.75
CA CYS A 137 -10.04 -1.99 9.99
C CYS A 137 -11.07 -1.87 8.87
N ASP A 138 -11.36 -0.63 8.46
CA ASP A 138 -12.18 -0.36 7.28
C ASP A 138 -11.27 -0.14 6.07
N THR A 139 -11.08 -1.21 5.29
CA THR A 139 -10.19 -1.24 4.14
C THR A 139 -10.69 -0.36 2.99
N SER A 140 -11.97 0.02 2.99
CA SER A 140 -12.52 0.98 2.04
C SER A 140 -11.92 2.38 2.21
N ARG A 141 -11.33 2.68 3.37
CA ARG A 141 -10.65 3.97 3.64
C ARG A 141 -9.31 4.10 2.92
N LEU A 142 -8.81 3.08 2.23
CA LEU A 142 -7.55 3.15 1.49
C LEU A 142 -7.59 4.28 0.47
N ARG A 143 -6.67 5.25 0.61
CA ARG A 143 -6.60 6.44 -0.28
C ARG A 143 -5.40 6.46 -1.22
N ASN A 144 -4.26 5.95 -0.77
CA ASN A 144 -2.99 6.11 -1.47
C ASN A 144 -2.37 4.75 -1.77
N ILE A 145 -2.03 4.51 -3.04
CA ILE A 145 -1.33 3.31 -3.48
C ILE A 145 -0.11 3.66 -4.33
N ALA A 146 0.88 2.77 -4.32
CA ALA A 146 2.04 2.82 -5.20
C ALA A 146 2.16 1.47 -5.92
N VAL A 147 2.34 1.46 -7.24
CA VAL A 147 2.23 0.25 -8.08
C VAL A 147 3.44 0.12 -9.00
N THR A 148 4.08 -1.06 -9.03
CA THR A 148 5.09 -1.42 -10.06
C THR A 148 4.44 -2.14 -11.26
N GLN A 149 5.23 -2.61 -12.24
CA GLN A 149 4.73 -3.24 -13.49
C GLN A 149 3.60 -2.51 -14.22
N VAL A 150 3.60 -1.18 -14.15
CA VAL A 150 2.54 -0.32 -14.71
C VAL A 150 2.21 -0.69 -16.17
N MET A 151 3.22 -1.01 -16.99
CA MET A 151 3.02 -1.41 -18.39
C MET A 151 2.26 -2.73 -18.55
N SER A 152 2.61 -3.76 -17.78
CA SER A 152 1.93 -5.06 -17.82
C SER A 152 0.49 -4.92 -17.36
N SER A 153 0.29 -4.31 -16.18
CA SER A 153 -1.05 -4.11 -15.61
C SER A 153 -1.94 -3.21 -16.47
N GLY A 154 -1.37 -2.20 -17.13
CA GLY A 154 -2.12 -1.27 -17.97
C GLY A 154 -2.52 -1.83 -19.33
N PHE A 155 -1.75 -2.76 -19.92
CA PHE A 155 -2.00 -3.24 -21.28
C PHE A 155 -2.33 -4.72 -21.40
N GLN A 156 -1.88 -5.58 -20.49
CA GLN A 156 -1.87 -7.03 -20.70
C GLN A 156 -2.94 -7.77 -19.88
N ASP A 157 -3.06 -7.51 -18.57
CA ASP A 157 -3.79 -8.45 -17.70
C ASP A 157 -5.09 -7.94 -17.06
N GLY A 158 -5.34 -6.62 -16.95
CA GLY A 158 -6.56 -6.06 -16.35
C GLY A 158 -6.87 -6.49 -14.90
N SER A 159 -6.02 -7.33 -14.30
CA SER A 159 -6.21 -7.94 -12.98
C SER A 159 -6.13 -6.89 -11.88
N LEU A 160 -5.18 -5.94 -12.04
CA LEU A 160 -5.03 -4.80 -11.16
C LEU A 160 -6.30 -3.96 -11.12
N SER A 161 -6.82 -3.53 -12.27
CA SER A 161 -8.06 -2.73 -12.33
C SER A 161 -9.25 -3.47 -11.68
N ASN A 162 -9.39 -4.76 -11.97
CA ASN A 162 -10.42 -5.63 -11.37
C ASN A 162 -10.32 -5.77 -9.85
N THR A 163 -9.13 -5.59 -9.28
CA THR A 163 -8.92 -5.63 -7.84
C THR A 163 -9.04 -4.25 -7.22
N LEU A 164 -8.55 -3.19 -7.87
CA LEU A 164 -8.66 -1.81 -7.43
C LEU A 164 -10.11 -1.35 -7.27
N ARG A 165 -11.03 -1.81 -8.14
CA ARG A 165 -12.47 -1.48 -8.03
C ARG A 165 -13.13 -1.90 -6.71
N LYS A 166 -12.47 -2.70 -5.88
CA LYS A 166 -12.93 -3.09 -4.53
C LYS A 166 -12.54 -2.07 -3.45
N PHE A 167 -11.80 -1.03 -3.81
CA PHE A 167 -11.32 0.04 -2.93
C PHE A 167 -11.86 1.38 -3.45
N PRO A 168 -13.02 1.84 -2.99
CA PRO A 168 -13.75 2.92 -3.66
C PRO A 168 -13.22 4.34 -3.39
N ASN A 169 -12.29 4.51 -2.45
CA ASN A 169 -11.83 5.82 -2.00
C ASN A 169 -10.36 6.10 -2.33
N ILE A 170 -9.79 5.44 -3.34
CA ILE A 170 -8.43 5.76 -3.80
C ILE A 170 -8.46 7.15 -4.44
N THR A 171 -7.67 8.07 -3.89
CA THR A 171 -7.54 9.44 -4.38
C THR A 171 -6.17 9.72 -4.97
N ARG A 172 -5.19 8.82 -4.73
CA ARG A 172 -3.81 8.98 -5.22
C ARG A 172 -3.22 7.65 -5.66
N MET A 173 -2.70 7.62 -6.88
CA MET A 173 -1.96 6.49 -7.45
C MET A 173 -0.55 6.93 -7.83
N ILE A 174 0.45 6.24 -7.29
CA ILE A 174 1.87 6.50 -7.57
C ILE A 174 2.39 5.39 -8.49
N MET A 175 2.75 5.76 -9.71
CA MET A 175 3.35 4.88 -10.70
C MET A 175 4.84 4.73 -10.40
N MET A 176 5.25 3.52 -10.06
CA MET A 176 6.66 3.25 -9.79
C MET A 176 7.41 3.13 -11.10
N ILE A 177 8.39 4.00 -11.27
CA ILE A 177 9.29 4.00 -12.41
C ILE A 177 10.22 2.78 -12.29
N PRO A 178 10.23 1.87 -13.29
CA PRO A 178 11.12 0.73 -13.26
C PRO A 178 12.57 1.17 -13.45
N GLU A 179 13.49 0.38 -12.90
CA GLU A 179 14.92 0.60 -13.09
C GLU A 179 15.27 0.55 -14.59
N GLY A 180 16.14 1.47 -15.03
CA GLY A 180 16.57 1.54 -16.43
C GLY A 180 15.58 2.17 -17.42
N ILE A 181 14.38 2.60 -17.02
CA ILE A 181 13.44 3.27 -17.97
C ILE A 181 14.06 4.52 -18.60
N TYR A 182 14.96 5.20 -17.88
CA TYR A 182 15.66 6.39 -18.32
C TYR A 182 16.69 6.11 -19.41
N ASP A 183 17.09 4.86 -19.59
CA ASP A 183 18.01 4.42 -20.66
C ASP A 183 17.24 3.88 -21.87
N GLN A 184 15.95 3.61 -21.71
CA GLN A 184 15.09 3.12 -22.78
C GLN A 184 14.72 4.20 -23.79
N CYS A 185 14.30 3.76 -24.98
CA CYS A 185 13.87 4.65 -26.05
C CYS A 185 12.61 5.46 -25.69
N LYS A 186 12.41 6.61 -26.36
CA LYS A 186 11.27 7.52 -26.12
C LYS A 186 9.91 6.81 -26.18
N SER A 187 9.75 5.84 -27.09
CA SER A 187 8.50 5.10 -27.25
C SER A 187 8.16 4.22 -26.04
N GLU A 188 9.16 3.64 -25.36
CA GLU A 188 8.93 2.85 -24.15
C GLU A 188 8.57 3.72 -22.95
N ARG A 189 9.24 4.87 -22.79
CA ARG A 189 8.88 5.86 -21.78
C ARG A 189 7.44 6.38 -21.98
N ALA A 190 7.07 6.65 -23.22
CA ALA A 190 5.69 7.02 -23.58
C ALA A 190 4.69 5.90 -23.23
N ARG A 191 5.04 4.64 -23.50
CA ARG A 191 4.21 3.48 -23.15
C ARG A 191 3.99 3.38 -21.64
N PHE A 192 5.03 3.60 -20.83
CA PHE A 192 4.91 3.60 -19.37
C PHE A 192 3.86 4.60 -18.88
N VAL A 193 3.94 5.86 -19.32
CA VAL A 193 2.98 6.90 -18.91
C VAL A 193 1.56 6.56 -19.38
N ARG A 194 1.41 6.14 -20.63
CA ARG A 194 0.10 5.73 -21.18
C ARG A 194 -0.51 4.54 -20.45
N ALA A 195 0.31 3.60 -19.99
CA ALA A 195 -0.16 2.46 -19.21
C ALA A 195 -0.74 2.92 -17.86
N GLY A 196 -0.04 3.84 -17.19
CA GLY A 196 -0.50 4.42 -15.93
C GLY A 196 -1.79 5.23 -16.08
N ASP A 197 -1.84 6.11 -17.09
CA ASP A 197 -3.05 6.84 -17.44
C ASP A 197 -4.24 5.90 -17.70
N ARG A 198 -3.98 4.77 -18.36
CA ARG A 198 -5.01 3.77 -18.63
C ARG A 198 -5.52 3.12 -17.34
N ILE A 199 -4.64 2.74 -16.42
CA ILE A 199 -5.03 2.17 -15.11
C ILE A 199 -5.91 3.17 -14.35
N VAL A 200 -5.48 4.43 -14.28
CA VAL A 200 -6.21 5.50 -13.59
C VAL A 200 -7.59 5.74 -14.22
N LYS A 201 -7.64 5.90 -15.55
CA LYS A 201 -8.91 6.10 -16.28
C LYS A 201 -9.88 4.93 -16.12
N MET A 202 -9.36 3.70 -16.13
CA MET A 202 -10.19 2.51 -15.90
C MET A 202 -10.77 2.51 -14.48
N TYR A 203 -9.96 2.86 -13.48
CA TYR A 203 -10.45 2.98 -12.11
C TYR A 203 -11.50 4.09 -11.95
N GLU A 204 -11.25 5.30 -12.47
CA GLU A 204 -12.21 6.41 -12.43
C GLU A 204 -13.54 6.04 -13.10
N LEU A 205 -13.48 5.33 -14.24
CA LEU A 205 -14.66 4.83 -14.94
C LEU A 205 -15.43 3.79 -14.11
N ASP A 206 -14.73 2.82 -13.50
CA ASP A 206 -15.35 1.84 -12.62
C ASP A 206 -16.04 2.50 -11.42
N MET A 207 -15.40 3.51 -10.81
CA MET A 207 -15.99 4.25 -9.68
C MET A 207 -17.21 5.06 -10.10
N LYS A 208 -17.18 5.67 -11.29
CA LYS A 208 -18.33 6.36 -11.85
C LYS A 208 -19.50 5.42 -12.12
N LEU A 209 -19.24 4.21 -12.64
CA LEU A 209 -20.27 3.20 -12.90
C LEU A 209 -20.88 2.65 -11.60
N GLN A 210 -20.09 2.56 -10.53
CA GLN A 210 -20.58 2.12 -9.21
C GLN A 210 -21.32 3.21 -8.44
N SER A 211 -21.01 4.49 -8.69
CA SER A 211 -21.71 5.61 -8.07
C SER A 211 -23.12 5.74 -8.65
N GLN A 212 -24.14 5.64 -7.79
CA GLN A 212 -25.51 6.01 -8.17
C GLN A 212 -25.66 7.51 -8.45
N ASP A 213 -24.70 8.31 -7.97
CA ASP A 213 -24.63 9.74 -8.19
C ASP A 213 -23.65 10.05 -9.33
N LEU A 214 -24.20 10.35 -10.51
CA LEU A 214 -23.45 10.72 -11.71
C LEU A 214 -22.69 12.05 -11.57
N SER A 215 -22.99 12.85 -10.53
CA SER A 215 -22.28 14.11 -10.23
C SER A 215 -21.01 13.90 -9.41
N ARG A 216 -20.84 12.71 -8.81
CA ARG A 216 -19.64 12.38 -8.05
C ARG A 216 -18.48 12.09 -9.00
N PHE A 217 -17.71 13.13 -9.31
CA PHE A 217 -16.49 13.01 -10.07
C PHE A 217 -15.40 12.40 -9.17
N VAL A 218 -14.94 11.20 -9.50
CA VAL A 218 -13.76 10.61 -8.87
C VAL A 218 -12.56 11.03 -9.69
N HIS A 219 -11.75 11.92 -9.12
CA HIS A 219 -10.46 12.30 -9.68
C HIS A 219 -9.35 11.66 -8.86
N VAL A 220 -8.48 10.92 -9.54
CA VAL A 220 -7.30 10.33 -8.92
C VAL A 220 -6.08 11.16 -9.29
N GLN A 221 -5.36 11.62 -8.27
CA GLN A 221 -4.06 12.24 -8.46
C GLN A 221 -3.04 11.17 -8.88
N THR A 222 -2.38 11.41 -10.00
CA THR A 222 -1.34 10.52 -10.54
C THR A 222 0.03 11.14 -10.34
N ASP A 223 0.93 10.43 -9.66
CA ASP A 223 2.33 10.80 -9.55
C ASP A 223 3.22 9.67 -10.09
N ALA A 224 4.47 9.99 -10.42
CA ALA A 224 5.50 8.98 -10.69
C ALA A 224 6.57 9.03 -9.61
N ALA A 225 7.15 7.89 -9.24
CA ALA A 225 8.19 7.83 -8.21
C ALA A 225 9.21 6.73 -8.49
N THR A 226 10.44 6.92 -8.01
CA THR A 226 11.43 5.86 -7.88
C THR A 226 11.57 5.44 -6.42
N LEU A 227 12.00 4.21 -6.17
CA LEU A 227 12.36 3.77 -4.83
C LEU A 227 13.84 4.06 -4.59
N PHE A 228 14.15 4.93 -3.63
CA PHE A 228 15.53 5.27 -3.26
C PHE A 228 15.74 4.99 -1.77
N MET A 229 16.64 4.06 -1.45
CA MET A 229 16.94 3.64 -0.07
C MET A 229 15.69 3.31 0.77
N GLY A 230 14.69 2.65 0.17
CA GLY A 230 13.44 2.26 0.84
C GLY A 230 12.43 3.41 1.02
N SER A 231 12.69 4.59 0.46
CA SER A 231 11.76 5.73 0.46
C SER A 231 11.30 6.06 -0.96
N LEU A 232 10.07 6.57 -1.09
CA LEU A 232 9.58 7.08 -2.38
C LEU A 232 10.22 8.43 -2.70
N ALA A 233 10.90 8.51 -3.83
CA ALA A 233 11.35 9.76 -4.43
C ALA A 233 10.37 10.15 -5.55
N ILE A 234 9.49 11.11 -5.27
CA ILE A 234 8.52 11.61 -6.28
C ILE A 234 9.28 12.30 -7.41
N VAL A 235 8.99 11.90 -8.65
CA VAL A 235 9.54 12.50 -9.85
C VAL A 235 8.66 13.68 -10.27
N PRO A 236 9.24 14.87 -10.54
CA PRO A 236 8.47 16.04 -10.94
C PRO A 236 7.59 15.78 -12.15
N TYR A 237 6.35 16.29 -12.12
CA TYR A 237 5.34 16.08 -13.18
C TYR A 237 5.89 16.33 -14.60
N GLY A 238 6.56 17.47 -14.82
CA GLY A 238 7.09 17.80 -16.14
C GLY A 238 8.06 16.77 -16.70
N MET A 239 8.88 16.14 -15.85
CA MET A 239 9.91 15.20 -16.31
C MET A 239 9.31 13.93 -16.93
N TRP A 240 8.26 13.36 -16.33
CA TRP A 240 7.64 12.15 -16.85
C TRP A 240 6.48 12.45 -17.80
N HIS A 241 5.81 13.60 -17.66
CA HIS A 241 4.79 14.03 -18.61
C HIS A 241 5.36 14.23 -20.03
N ASP A 242 6.57 14.78 -20.12
CA ASP A 242 7.29 14.98 -21.38
C ASP A 242 7.64 13.66 -22.10
N TRP A 243 7.52 12.51 -21.46
CA TRP A 243 7.71 11.23 -22.15
C TRP A 243 6.58 10.93 -23.14
N THR A 244 5.44 11.61 -23.03
CA THR A 244 4.31 11.45 -23.96
C THR A 244 4.24 12.49 -25.07
N ASN A 245 5.03 13.57 -24.94
CA ASN A 245 5.20 14.65 -25.92
C ASN A 245 6.29 14.27 -26.92
#